data_AF-A0A3D1LYN4-F1
#
_entry.id   AF-A0A3D1LYN4-F1
#
_cell.length_a   1.000
_cell.length_b   1.000
_cell.length_c   1.000
_cell.angle_alpha   90.00
_cell.angle_beta   90.00
_cell.angle_gamma   90.00
#
_symmetry.space_group_name_H-M   'P 1'
#
loop_
_entity.id
_entity.type
_entity.pdbx_description
1 polymer ?
#
loop_
_entity_poly.entity_id
_entity_poly.type
_entity_poly.pdbx_seq_one_letter_code
_entity_poly.pdbx_strand_id
1 'polypeptide(L)' 'KFNMVDRLVTNFHLPKSSLLMLVSALADREFILHAYEEAIRHDYRFYSFGDAMLIL' A
#
# COMPACT_ATOMS: atom_id res chain seq x y z
N LYS A 1 -11.02 8.04 -9.47
CA LYS A 1 -12.02 8.16 -8.40
C LYS A 1 -12.73 6.82 -8.27
N PHE A 2 -12.73 6.21 -7.08
CA PHE A 2 -13.36 4.91 -6.85
C PHE A 2 -14.86 5.11 -6.58
N ASN A 3 -15.69 4.22 -7.13
CA ASN A 3 -17.16 4.33 -7.04
C ASN A 3 -17.80 3.29 -6.09
N MET A 4 -17.06 2.26 -5.68
CA MET A 4 -17.56 1.16 -4.83
C MET A 4 -16.62 0.78 -3.69
N VAL A 5 -15.37 1.26 -3.72
CA VAL A 5 -14.35 0.91 -2.74
C VAL A 5 -13.97 2.18 -2.00
N ASP A 6 -14.42 2.29 -0.77
CA ASP A 6 -14.09 3.40 0.12
C ASP A 6 -12.80 3.14 0.90
N ARG A 7 -12.51 1.86 1.17
CA ARG A 7 -11.40 1.39 2.01
C ARG A 7 -10.78 0.12 1.45
N LEU A 8 -9.48 -0.08 1.68
CA LEU A 8 -8.75 -1.22 1.14
C LEU A 8 -7.85 -1.86 2.20
N VAL A 9 -7.97 -3.18 2.33
CA VAL A 9 -6.96 -4.02 3.01
C VAL A 9 -6.13 -4.70 1.93
N THR A 10 -4.80 -4.57 2.01
CA THR A 10 -3.89 -5.17 1.03
C THR A 10 -2.52 -5.43 1.64
N ASN A 11 -1.69 -6.23 0.99
CA ASN A 11 -0.32 -6.48 1.45
C ASN A 11 0.61 -5.31 1.09
N PHE A 12 1.84 -5.33 1.61
CA PHE A 12 2.92 -4.47 1.10
C PHE A 12 3.52 -5.05 -0.18
N HIS A 13 3.42 -4.30 -1.28
CA HIS A 13 3.81 -4.66 -2.65
C HIS A 13 5.12 -3.99 -3.06
N LEU A 14 5.94 -4.65 -3.87
CA LEU A 14 7.20 -4.05 -4.33
C LEU A 14 7.02 -2.71 -5.09
N PRO A 15 8.03 -1.82 -5.01
CA PRO A 15 8.15 -0.68 -5.90
C PRO A 15 8.03 -1.10 -7.37
N LYS A 16 7.28 -0.33 -8.17
CA LYS A 16 7.03 -0.54 -9.61
C LYS A 16 6.11 -1.73 -9.96
N SER A 17 5.32 -2.24 -9.02
CA SER A 17 4.26 -3.21 -9.32
C SER A 17 2.96 -2.53 -9.78
N SER A 18 2.12 -3.25 -10.55
CA SER A 18 0.77 -2.78 -10.92
C SER A 18 -0.13 -2.58 -9.70
N LEU A 19 0.10 -3.34 -8.62
CA LEU A 19 -0.63 -3.20 -7.35
C LEU A 19 -0.28 -1.90 -6.64
N LEU A 20 0.98 -1.44 -6.72
CA LEU A 20 1.35 -0.13 -6.20
C LEU A 20 0.64 1.00 -6.98
N MET A 21 0.42 0.83 -8.29
CA MET A 21 -0.37 1.79 -9.08
C MET A 21 -1.84 1.81 -8.65
N LEU A 22 -2.44 0.65 -8.36
CA LEU A 22 -3.81 0.55 -7.84
C LEU A 22 -3.95 1.27 -6.49
N VAL A 23 -3.01 1.02 -5.58
CA VAL A 23 -2.98 1.66 -4.25
C VAL A 23 -2.78 3.18 -4.39
N SER A 24 -1.89 3.62 -5.28
CA SER A 24 -1.65 5.06 -5.55
C SER A 24 -2.79 5.76 -6.30
N ALA A 25 -3.73 5.01 -6.89
CA ALA A 25 -4.95 5.57 -7.46
C ALA A 25 -6.03 5.77 -6.40
N LEU A 26 -5.98 4.98 -5.31
CA LEU A 26 -6.94 5.01 -4.20
C LEU A 26 -6.53 6.04 -3.13
N ALA A 27 -5.25 6.13 -2.83
CA ALA A 27 -4.66 7.08 -1.89
C ALA A 27 -3.56 7.91 -2.56
N ASP A 28 -3.19 9.04 -1.95
CA ASP A 28 -2.13 9.89 -2.47
C ASP A 28 -0.78 9.13 -2.58
N ARG A 29 -0.08 9.32 -3.69
CA ARG A 29 1.16 8.58 -3.98
C ARG A 29 2.26 8.89 -2.97
N GLU A 30 2.42 10.15 -2.56
CA GLU A 30 3.48 10.54 -1.62
C GLU A 30 3.19 9.97 -0.24
N PHE A 31 1.91 9.99 0.17
CA PHE A 31 1.47 9.35 1.41
C PHE A 31 1.80 7.86 1.44
N ILE A 32 1.52 7.13 0.35
CA ILE A 32 1.82 5.71 0.26
C ILE A 32 3.34 5.46 0.29
N LEU A 33 4.14 6.23 -0.45
CA LEU A 33 5.59 6.06 -0.43
C LEU A 33 6.18 6.28 0.96
N HIS A 34 5.70 7.29 1.69
CA HIS A 34 6.12 7.52 3.07
C HIS A 34 5.71 6.37 4.00
N ALA A 35 4.50 5.82 3.85
CA ALA A 35 4.07 4.65 4.62
C ALA A 35 4.95 3.42 4.34
N TYR A 36 5.44 3.26 3.11
CA TYR A 36 6.40 2.20 2.75
C TYR A 36 7.76 2.41 3.40
N GLU A 37 8.27 3.64 3.43
CA GLU A 37 9.52 3.98 4.11
C GLU A 37 9.44 3.68 5.61
N GLU A 38 8.33 4.03 6.26
CA GLU A 38 8.10 3.69 7.67
C GLU A 38 7.98 2.17 7.87
N ALA A 39 7.26 1.45 7.01
CA ALA A 39 7.17 -0.01 7.09
C ALA A 39 8.56 -0.68 6.98
N ILE A 40 9.44 -0.17 6.12
CA ILE A 40 10.84 -0.64 6.02
C ILE A 40 11.61 -0.32 7.31
N ARG A 41 11.48 0.90 7.85
CA ARG A 41 12.15 1.30 9.10
C ARG A 41 11.74 0.46 10.31
N HIS A 42 10.53 -0.07 10.27
CA HIS A 42 9.94 -0.90 11.33
C HIS A 42 10.03 -2.42 11.05
N ASP A 43 10.82 -2.84 10.05
CA ASP A 43 11.03 -4.25 9.69
C ASP A 43 9.73 -5.02 9.40
N TYR A 44 8.74 -4.37 8.79
CA TYR A 44 7.54 -5.04 8.31
C TYR A 44 7.90 -6.08 7.26
N ARG A 45 7.14 -7.17 7.21
CA ARG A 45 7.29 -8.23 6.23
C ARG A 45 6.50 -7.86 4.97
N PHE A 46 7.14 -7.93 3.82
CA PHE A 46 6.53 -7.61 2.53
C PHE A 46 6.03 -8.88 1.81
N TYR A 47 5.34 -8.72 0.67
CA TYR A 47 4.83 -9.80 -0.19
C TYR A 47 3.59 -10.56 0.33
N SER A 48 3.26 -11.66 -0.35
CA SER A 48 2.07 -12.49 -0.18
C SER A 48 1.85 -13.00 1.24
N PHE A 49 2.93 -13.27 1.98
CA PHE A 49 2.89 -13.83 3.35
C PHE A 49 3.40 -12.84 4.41
N GLY A 50 3.55 -11.58 4.01
CA GLY A 50 3.99 -10.51 4.88
C GLY A 50 2.85 -9.93 5.72
N ASP A 51 3.08 -8.72 6.19
CA ASP A 51 2.11 -7.93 6.91
C ASP A 51 1.17 -7.21 5.92
N ALA A 52 0.09 -6.64 6.47
CA ALA A 52 -0.94 -5.96 5.71
C ALA A 52 -0.98 -4.46 6.02
N MET A 53 -1.52 -3.72 5.07
CA MET A 53 -1.83 -2.30 5.15
C MET A 53 -3.34 -2.12 5.01
N LEU A 54 -3.90 -1.26 5.85
CA LEU A 54 -5.29 -0.83 5.81
C LEU A 54 -5.36 0.66 5.46
N ILE A 55 -6.07 0.98 4.38
CA ILE A 55 -6.31 2.36 3.91
C ILE A 55 -7.78 2.68 4.21
N LEU A 56 -8.02 3.77 4.95
CA LEU A 56 -9.31 4.15 5.56
C LEU A 56 -9.95 5.42 5.00
#